data_AF-A0A2V7YCY5-F1
#
_entry.id   AF-A0A2V7YCY5-F1
#
_cell.length_a   1.000
_cell.length_b   1.000
_cell.length_c   1.000
_cell.angle_alpha   90.00
_cell.angle_beta   90.00
_cell.angle_gamma   90.00
#
_symmetry.space_group_name_H-M   'P 1'
#
loop_
_entity.id
_entity.type
_entity.pdbx_description
1 polymer ?
#
loop_
_entity_poly.entity_id
_entity_poly.type
_entity_poly.pdbx_seq_one_letter_code
_entity_poly.pdbx_strand_id
1 'polypeptide(L)' 'DTRRCELRKQGLRIRLRHQASQLLSFLLKAPGRIRTREELRHQLWPATTFVNFDHSINKAVHELRE' A
#
# COMPACT_ATOMS: atom_id res chain seq x y z
N ASP A 1 6.21 11.85 0.25
CA ASP A 1 7.58 11.37 0.54
C ASP A 1 7.48 9.93 1.03
N THR A 2 8.08 8.99 0.29
CA THR A 2 8.02 7.55 0.61
C THR A 2 8.81 7.19 1.88
N ARG A 3 9.77 8.04 2.30
CA ARG A 3 10.54 7.89 3.54
C ARG A 3 9.78 8.41 4.76
N ARG A 4 8.85 9.35 4.57
CA ARG A 4 7.99 9.89 5.65
C ARG A 4 6.56 9.36 5.66
N CYS A 5 6.19 8.46 4.74
CA CYS A 5 4.81 7.98 4.57
C CYS A 5 3.78 9.12 4.41
N GLU A 6 4.18 10.16 3.67
CA GLU A 6 3.35 11.35 3.43
C GLU A 6 2.81 11.35 2.00
N LEU A 7 1.48 11.37 1.88
CA LEU A 7 0.78 11.62 0.63
C LEU A 7 0.20 13.03 0.64
N ARG A 8 0.16 13.68 -0.52
CA ARG A 8 -0.57 14.94 -0.70
C ARG A 8 -1.69 14.73 -1.70
N LYS A 9 -2.92 15.03 -1.31
CA LYS A 9 -4.10 15.03 -2.19
C LYS A 9 -4.61 16.45 -2.26
N GLN A 10 -4.64 17.03 -3.47
CA GLN A 10 -5.05 18.44 -3.68
C GLN A 10 -4.29 19.45 -2.79
N GLY A 11 -3.01 19.21 -2.53
CA GLY A 11 -2.18 20.06 -1.67
C GLY A 11 -2.31 19.79 -0.15
N LEU A 12 -3.35 19.06 0.29
CA LEU A 12 -3.52 18.66 1.69
C LEU A 12 -2.64 17.46 2.02
N ARG A 13 -1.96 17.50 3.17
CA ARG A 13 -1.12 16.40 3.67
C ARG A 13 -2.01 15.34 4.33
N ILE A 14 -1.99 14.14 3.76
CA ILE A 14 -2.65 12.95 4.30
C ILE A 14 -1.56 12.06 4.89
N ARG A 15 -1.74 11.68 6.15
CA ARG A 15 -0.85 10.73 6.83
C ARG A 15 -1.34 9.32 6.50
N LEU A 16 -0.58 8.61 5.68
CA LEU A 16 -0.87 7.23 5.35
C LEU A 16 -0.29 6.31 6.42
N ARG A 17 -1.00 5.21 6.70
CA ARG A 17 -0.39 4.09 7.41
C ARG A 17 0.79 3.52 6.60
N HIS A 18 1.78 2.99 7.31
CA HIS A 18 3.02 2.48 6.71
C HIS A 18 2.75 1.44 5.60
N GLN A 19 1.80 0.52 5.82
CA GLN A 19 1.38 -0.46 4.82
C GLN A 19 0.74 0.17 3.58
N ALA A 20 -0.12 1.17 3.74
CA ALA A 20 -0.76 1.85 2.61
C ALA A 20 0.29 2.62 1.77
N SER A 21 1.25 3.27 2.45
CA SER A 21 2.39 3.93 1.79
C SER A 21 3.27 2.93 1.01
N GLN A 22 3.57 1.76 1.59
CA GLN A 22 4.32 0.71 0.92
C GLN A 22 3.56 0.12 -0.28
N LEU A 23 2.25 -0.13 -0.12
CA LEU A 23 1.37 -0.62 -1.19
C LEU A 23 1.34 0.37 -2.35
N LEU A 24 1.11 1.66 -2.07
CA LEU A 24 1.13 2.71 -3.07
C LEU A 24 2.48 2.78 -3.79
N SER A 25 3.57 2.75 -3.03
CA SER A 25 4.93 2.76 -3.58
C SER A 25 5.17 1.55 -4.50
N PHE A 26 4.65 0.38 -4.16
CA PHE A 26 4.74 -0.82 -5.00
C PHE A 26 3.93 -0.70 -6.28
N LEU A 27 2.70 -0.18 -6.20
CA LEU A 27 1.86 0.06 -7.38
C LEU A 27 2.50 1.10 -8.32
N LEU A 28 3.13 2.14 -7.76
CA LEU A 28 3.82 3.18 -8.52
C LEU A 28 5.09 2.70 -9.24
N LYS A 29 5.69 1.56 -8.85
CA LYS A 29 6.85 1.00 -9.56
C LYS A 29 6.51 0.53 -10.98
N ALA A 30 5.25 0.21 -11.26
CA ALA A 30 4.79 -0.21 -12.57
C ALA A 30 3.32 0.23 -12.77
N PRO A 31 3.08 1.52 -13.06
CA PRO A 31 1.73 2.03 -13.25
C PRO A 31 1.04 1.31 -14.42
N GLY A 32 -0.23 0.95 -14.26
CA GLY A 32 -1.01 0.23 -15.28
C GLY A 32 -0.80 -1.28 -15.32
N ARG A 33 0.16 -1.83 -14.56
CA ARG A 33 0.31 -3.28 -14.42
C ARG A 33 -0.63 -3.81 -13.34
N ILE A 34 -1.47 -4.78 -13.70
CA ILE A 34 -2.26 -5.52 -12.72
C ILE A 34 -1.29 -6.33 -11.86
N ARG A 35 -1.31 -6.06 -10.55
CA ARG A 35 -0.52 -6.80 -9.56
C ARG A 35 -1.41 -7.82 -8.87
N THR A 36 -0.93 -9.05 -8.72
CA THR A 36 -1.69 -10.10 -8.04
C THR A 36 -1.64 -9.92 -6.54
N ARG A 37 -2.62 -10.50 -5.84
CA ARG A 37 -2.62 -10.52 -4.37
C ARG A 37 -1.38 -11.21 -3.80
N GLU A 38 -0.82 -12.18 -4.52
CA GLU A 38 0.35 -12.93 -4.10
C GLU A 38 1.64 -12.11 -4.22
N GLU A 39 1.79 -11.31 -5.28
CA GLU A 39 2.87 -10.32 -5.39
C GLU A 39 2.79 -9.27 -4.27
N LEU A 40 1.58 -8.77 -3.98
CA LEU A 40 1.33 -7.85 -2.88
C LEU A 40 1.67 -8.48 -1.54
N ARG A 41 1.32 -9.76 -1.36
CA ARG A 41 1.63 -10.52 -0.16
C ARG A 41 3.15 -10.58 0.07
N HIS A 42 3.90 -11.02 -0.94
CA HIS A 42 5.36 -11.14 -0.85
C HIS A 42 6.05 -9.80 -0.61
N GLN A 43 5.54 -8.70 -1.17
CA GLN A 43 6.15 -7.39 -1.01
C GLN A 43 5.87 -6.76 0.36
N LEU A 44 4.66 -6.94 0.90
CA LEU A 44 4.20 -6.26 2.12
C LEU A 44 4.36 -7.11 3.38
N TRP A 45 4.38 -8.43 3.25
CA TRP A 45 4.53 -9.38 4.35
C TRP A 45 5.59 -10.42 4.01
N PRO A 46 6.81 -10.29 4.57
CA PRO A 46 7.78 -11.37 4.51
C PRO A 46 7.20 -12.63 5.18
N ALA A 47 7.64 -13.80 4.71
CA ALA A 47 7.03 -15.14 4.87
C ALA A 47 6.66 -15.60 6.31
N THR A 48 6.99 -14.83 7.34
CA THR A 48 6.76 -15.13 8.76
C THR A 48 5.58 -14.37 9.38
N THR A 49 4.85 -13.54 8.63
CA THR A 49 3.74 -12.75 9.18
C THR A 49 2.38 -13.40 8.93
N PHE A 50 1.75 -13.97 9.95
CA PHE A 50 0.38 -14.51 9.87
C PHE A 50 -0.64 -13.42 10.21
N VAL A 51 -1.08 -12.67 9.19
CA VAL A 51 -2.20 -11.72 9.31
C VAL A 51 -3.29 -12.06 8.30
N ASN A 52 -4.50 -11.54 8.51
CA ASN A 52 -5.52 -11.59 7.47
C ASN A 52 -5.11 -10.65 6.32
N PHE A 53 -4.43 -11.24 5.33
CA PHE A 53 -3.87 -10.53 4.17
C PHE A 53 -4.95 -9.84 3.37
N ASP A 54 -6.05 -10.53 3.05
CA ASP A 54 -7.15 -9.97 2.26
C ASP A 54 -7.77 -8.75 2.97
N HIS A 55 -8.01 -8.85 4.27
CA HIS A 55 -8.55 -7.73 5.05
C HIS A 55 -7.56 -6.55 5.08
N SER A 56 -6.27 -6.84 5.24
CA SER A 56 -5.22 -5.82 5.30
C SER A 56 -5.01 -5.11 3.96
N ILE A 57 -5.02 -5.85 2.85
CA ILE A 57 -4.95 -5.29 1.48
C ILE A 57 -6.18 -4.43 1.21
N ASN A 58 -7.39 -4.94 1.47
CA ASN A 58 -8.61 -4.17 1.22
C ASN A 58 -8.64 -2.88 2.03
N LYS A 59 -8.22 -2.93 3.30
CA LYS A 59 -8.14 -1.75 4.16
C LYS A 59 -7.12 -0.73 3.65
N ALA A 60 -5.95 -1.18 3.22
CA ALA A 60 -4.92 -0.32 2.64
C ALA A 60 -5.38 0.30 1.31
N VAL A 61 -6.04 -0.47 0.44
CA VAL A 61 -6.60 0.02 -0.83
C VAL A 61 -7.71 1.05 -0.59
N HIS A 62 -8.60 0.80 0.38
CA HIS A 62 -9.64 1.75 0.76
C HIS A 62 -9.04 3.09 1.22
N GLU A 63 -8.03 3.04 2.09
CA GLU A 63 -7.33 4.24 2.57
C GLU A 63 -6.61 5.01 1.47
N LEU A 64 -6.20 4.35 0.38
CA LEU A 64 -5.59 5.00 -0.78
C LEU A 64 -6.61 5.64 -1.72
N ARG A 65 -7.88 5.23 -1.67
CA ARG A 65 -8.95 5.74 -2.53
C ARG A 65 -9.66 6.95 -1.92
N GLU A 66 -9.86 6.93 -0.60
CA GLU A 66 -10.43 8.05 0.18
C GLU A 66 -9.56 9.32 0.12
#